data_AF-A0A842V583-F1
#
_entry.id   AF-A0A842V583-F1
#
_cell.length_a   1.000
_cell.length_b   1.000
_cell.length_c   1.000
_cell.angle_alpha   90.00
_cell.angle_beta   90.00
_cell.angle_gamma   90.00
#
_symmetry.space_group_name_H-M   'P 1'
#
loop_
_entity.id
_entity.type
_entity.pdbx_description
1 polymer ?
#
loop_
_entity_poly.entity_id
_entity_poly.type
_entity_poly.pdbx_seq_one_letter_code
_entity_poly.pdbx_strand_id
1 'polypeptide(L)'
;MSFRAPPSIVQKVLRFKSIQIKDGKFLLWNTPGNVFPLFSTVYLNRIMEKNLGIKEAMTFFYEQGRYQAKNVYKIITQNFGYAKTITDKKKLLQFNTGQGELAGWGKWEWKVIDFKNNLFILSGYSTYAEEYRKIFGIQKHQVDHFGRGSCAGFIEEVIGIKVFCVETSCMATGKKKCEFMIKPVEEWNDKDSNYKAQRTKDIVSGIKDISKSL
;
A
#
# COMPACT_ATOMS: atom_id res chain seq x y z
N MET A 1 17.78 -34.12 2.79
CA MET A 1 16.62 -33.63 2.02
C MET A 1 17.09 -32.52 1.10
N SER A 2 16.89 -32.64 -0.21
CA SER A 2 17.26 -31.60 -1.17
C SER A 2 16.36 -30.37 -0.98
N PHE A 3 16.99 -29.21 -0.86
CA PHE A 3 16.31 -27.93 -0.75
C PHE A 3 15.50 -27.69 -2.03
N ARG A 4 14.17 -27.80 -1.95
CA ARG A 4 13.28 -27.34 -3.01
C ARG A 4 13.06 -25.85 -2.82
N ALA A 5 13.32 -25.07 -3.87
CA ALA A 5 12.99 -23.64 -3.87
C ALA A 5 11.53 -23.45 -3.44
N PRO A 6 11.23 -22.49 -2.53
CA PRO A 6 9.88 -22.29 -2.07
C PRO A 6 8.97 -21.95 -3.27
N PRO A 7 7.74 -22.51 -3.33
CA PRO A 7 6.81 -22.22 -4.41
C PRO A 7 6.52 -20.72 -4.48
N SER A 8 6.27 -20.21 -5.69
CA SER A 8 5.95 -18.80 -5.90
C SER A 8 4.73 -18.39 -5.08
N ILE A 9 4.59 -17.08 -4.79
CA ILE A 9 3.43 -16.56 -4.04
C ILE A 9 2.11 -16.99 -4.69
N VAL A 10 2.06 -17.00 -6.04
CA VAL A 10 0.93 -17.46 -6.84
C VAL A 10 0.63 -18.94 -6.58
N GLN A 11 1.65 -19.80 -6.55
CA GLN A 11 1.48 -21.23 -6.27
C GLN A 11 1.04 -21.49 -4.82
N LYS A 12 1.47 -20.68 -3.85
CA LYS A 12 0.98 -20.76 -2.46
C LYS A 12 -0.48 -20.33 -2.39
N VAL A 13 -0.82 -19.20 -2.98
CA VAL A 13 -2.19 -18.65 -3.01
C VAL A 13 -3.17 -19.63 -3.66
N LEU A 14 -2.82 -20.23 -4.80
CA LEU A 14 -3.66 -21.24 -5.46
C LEU A 14 -3.83 -22.51 -4.61
N ARG A 15 -2.79 -22.94 -3.89
CA ARG A 15 -2.85 -24.13 -3.01
C ARG A 15 -3.73 -23.93 -1.76
N PHE A 16 -3.93 -22.69 -1.30
CA PHE A 16 -4.72 -22.40 -0.09
C PHE A 16 -6.21 -22.11 -0.35
N LYS A 17 -6.73 -22.35 -1.56
CA LYS A 17 -8.08 -21.88 -1.96
C LYS A 17 -8.27 -20.38 -1.66
N SER A 18 -7.21 -19.59 -1.88
CA SER A 18 -7.21 -18.19 -1.48
C SER A 18 -8.17 -17.35 -2.32
N ILE A 19 -8.46 -17.77 -3.55
CA ILE A 19 -9.43 -17.11 -4.44
C ILE A 19 -10.57 -18.09 -4.67
N GLN A 20 -11.80 -17.67 -4.36
CA GLN A 20 -13.00 -18.48 -4.55
C GLN A 20 -14.11 -17.65 -5.19
N ILE A 21 -14.90 -18.28 -6.05
CA ILE A 21 -16.17 -17.74 -6.52
C ILE A 21 -17.24 -18.68 -5.98
N LYS A 22 -18.09 -18.19 -5.06
CA LYS A 22 -19.13 -18.99 -4.42
C LYS A 22 -20.37 -18.14 -4.17
N ASP A 23 -21.53 -18.62 -4.60
CA ASP A 23 -22.84 -17.98 -4.37
C ASP A 23 -22.84 -16.48 -4.79
N GLY A 24 -22.25 -16.18 -5.95
CA GLY A 24 -22.13 -14.81 -6.48
C GLY A 24 -21.07 -13.93 -5.78
N LYS A 25 -20.29 -14.47 -4.84
CA LYS A 25 -19.23 -13.75 -4.11
C LYS A 25 -17.86 -14.08 -4.67
N PHE A 26 -17.06 -13.06 -4.94
CA PHE A 26 -15.62 -13.20 -5.09
C PHE A 26 -14.98 -13.12 -3.69
N LEU A 27 -14.24 -14.14 -3.30
CA LEU A 27 -13.59 -14.23 -1.99
C LEU A 27 -12.08 -14.30 -2.17
N LEU A 28 -11.37 -13.41 -1.47
CA LEU A 28 -9.91 -13.46 -1.29
C LEU A 28 -9.63 -13.77 0.19
N TRP A 29 -9.03 -14.92 0.50
CA TRP A 29 -8.84 -15.45 1.86
C TRP A 29 -10.13 -15.44 2.69
N ASN A 30 -11.22 -15.98 2.11
CA ASN A 30 -12.57 -15.96 2.69
C ASN A 30 -13.12 -14.55 3.01
N THR A 31 -12.44 -13.49 2.56
CA THR A 31 -12.91 -12.12 2.69
C THR A 31 -13.61 -11.72 1.39
N PRO A 32 -14.86 -11.23 1.44
CA PRO A 32 -15.54 -10.71 0.26
C PRO A 32 -14.72 -9.58 -0.38
N GLY A 33 -14.49 -9.70 -1.68
CA GLY A 33 -13.86 -8.69 -2.50
C GLY A 33 -14.71 -8.41 -3.73
N ASN A 34 -14.42 -7.27 -4.36
CA ASN A 34 -14.97 -6.93 -5.67
C ASN A 34 -13.83 -6.70 -6.63
N VAL A 35 -14.02 -7.11 -7.89
CA VAL A 35 -13.10 -6.84 -8.98
C VAL A 35 -13.69 -5.71 -9.80
N PHE A 36 -12.98 -4.58 -9.88
CA PHE A 36 -13.32 -3.48 -10.77
C PHE A 36 -12.11 -3.12 -11.64
N PRO A 37 -12.32 -2.66 -12.88
CA PRO A 37 -11.23 -2.18 -13.72
C PRO A 37 -10.52 -0.99 -13.08
N LEU A 38 -9.20 -0.96 -13.18
CA LEU A 38 -8.35 0.07 -12.57
C LEU A 38 -8.71 1.50 -13.02
N PHE A 39 -9.14 1.66 -14.29
CA PHE A 39 -9.59 2.95 -14.82
C PHE A 39 -10.72 3.56 -13.99
N SER A 40 -11.55 2.74 -13.33
CA SER A 40 -12.66 3.23 -12.50
C SER A 40 -12.16 3.93 -11.25
N THR A 41 -11.11 3.39 -10.61
CA THR A 41 -10.49 4.02 -9.42
C THR A 41 -9.67 5.24 -9.79
N VAL A 42 -8.95 5.18 -10.91
CA VAL A 42 -8.23 6.34 -11.46
C VAL A 42 -9.20 7.48 -11.77
N TYR A 43 -10.33 7.17 -12.40
CA TYR A 43 -11.37 8.15 -12.70
C TYR A 43 -12.04 8.70 -11.44
N LEU A 44 -12.34 7.85 -10.46
CA LEU A 44 -12.83 8.28 -9.15
C LEU A 44 -11.86 9.26 -8.48
N ASN A 45 -10.56 8.96 -8.50
CA ASN A 45 -9.56 9.85 -7.91
C ASN A 45 -9.57 11.23 -8.59
N ARG A 46 -9.59 11.27 -9.92
CA ARG A 46 -9.69 12.54 -10.65
C ARG A 46 -10.96 13.33 -10.33
N ILE A 47 -12.11 12.66 -10.17
CA ILE A 47 -13.36 13.32 -9.76
C ILE A 47 -13.21 13.92 -8.36
N MET A 48 -12.62 13.18 -7.42
CA MET A 48 -12.40 13.66 -6.06
C MET A 48 -11.45 14.86 -6.03
N GLU A 49 -10.33 14.81 -6.76
CA GLU A 49 -9.41 15.95 -6.88
C GLU A 49 -10.13 17.21 -7.41
N LYS A 50 -10.99 17.03 -8.42
CA LYS A 50 -11.74 18.13 -9.05
C LYS A 50 -12.76 18.75 -8.09
N ASN A 51 -13.47 17.92 -7.33
CA ASN A 51 -14.63 18.36 -6.54
C ASN A 51 -14.28 18.72 -5.10
N LEU A 52 -13.29 18.05 -4.50
CA LEU A 52 -12.90 18.23 -3.10
C LEU A 52 -11.57 18.97 -2.93
N GLY A 53 -10.77 19.04 -4.00
CA GLY A 53 -9.39 19.49 -3.94
C GLY A 53 -8.42 18.32 -3.78
N ILE A 54 -7.19 18.55 -4.26
CA ILE A 54 -6.13 17.52 -4.31
C ILE A 54 -5.79 17.00 -2.90
N LYS A 55 -5.75 17.87 -1.89
CA LYS A 55 -5.34 17.47 -0.53
C LYS A 55 -6.36 16.55 0.13
N GLU A 56 -7.64 16.84 -0.03
CA GLU A 56 -8.75 16.07 0.49
C GLU A 56 -8.85 14.71 -0.21
N ALA A 57 -8.76 14.70 -1.54
CA ALA A 57 -8.71 13.45 -2.33
C ALA A 57 -7.53 12.58 -1.92
N MET A 58 -6.34 13.17 -1.84
CA MET A 58 -5.12 12.49 -1.39
C MET A 58 -5.27 11.88 0.01
N THR A 59 -5.87 12.62 0.95
CA THR A 59 -6.09 12.13 2.32
C THR A 59 -7.04 10.95 2.33
N PHE A 60 -8.12 11.02 1.54
CA PHE A 60 -9.08 9.92 1.41
C PHE A 60 -8.40 8.62 0.94
N PHE A 61 -7.69 8.65 -0.19
CA PHE A 61 -7.04 7.44 -0.72
C PHE A 61 -5.93 6.93 0.20
N TYR A 62 -5.19 7.83 0.85
CA TYR A 62 -4.18 7.46 1.83
C TYR A 62 -4.78 6.66 3.00
N GLU A 63 -5.82 7.20 3.64
CA GLU A 63 -6.45 6.53 4.78
C GLU A 63 -7.18 5.25 4.35
N GLN A 64 -7.77 5.23 3.15
CA GLN A 64 -8.37 4.01 2.59
C GLN A 64 -7.33 2.90 2.43
N GLY A 65 -6.17 3.20 1.82
CA GLY A 65 -5.08 2.23 1.66
C GLY A 65 -4.52 1.78 3.01
N ARG A 66 -4.32 2.72 3.93
CA ARG A 66 -3.84 2.43 5.28
C ARG A 66 -4.78 1.50 6.03
N TYR A 67 -6.09 1.79 6.02
CA TYR A 67 -7.11 0.94 6.62
C TYR A 67 -7.14 -0.46 6.00
N GLN A 68 -7.11 -0.55 4.66
CA GLN A 68 -7.09 -1.84 3.97
C GLN A 68 -5.88 -2.67 4.41
N ALA A 69 -4.67 -2.09 4.35
CA ALA A 69 -3.44 -2.82 4.65
C ALA A 69 -3.36 -3.32 6.10
N LYS A 70 -3.87 -2.53 7.06
CA LYS A 70 -3.99 -2.99 8.46
C LYS A 70 -4.91 -4.19 8.61
N ASN A 71 -6.03 -4.21 7.90
CA ASN A 71 -6.95 -5.36 7.93
C ASN A 71 -6.36 -6.57 7.22
N VAL A 72 -5.65 -6.38 6.10
CA VAL A 72 -4.89 -7.44 5.42
C VAL A 72 -3.85 -8.05 6.37
N TYR A 73 -3.10 -7.23 7.12
CA TYR A 73 -2.17 -7.73 8.13
C TYR A 73 -2.86 -8.62 9.17
N LYS A 74 -4.03 -8.22 9.68
CA LYS A 74 -4.83 -9.03 10.63
C LYS A 74 -5.23 -10.37 10.03
N ILE A 75 -5.73 -10.39 8.79
CA ILE A 75 -6.12 -11.62 8.08
C ILE A 75 -4.90 -12.55 7.92
N ILE A 76 -3.75 -12.00 7.53
CA ILE A 76 -2.52 -12.79 7.34
C ILE A 76 -2.04 -13.35 8.68
N THR A 77 -1.97 -12.54 9.72
CA THR A 77 -1.50 -12.98 11.04
C THR A 77 -2.42 -14.02 11.66
N GLN A 78 -3.75 -13.92 11.47
CA GLN A 78 -4.71 -14.93 11.88
C GLN A 78 -4.52 -16.28 11.15
N ASN A 79 -4.20 -16.24 9.86
CA ASN A 79 -4.08 -17.47 9.04
C ASN A 79 -2.68 -18.11 9.07
N PHE A 80 -1.62 -17.32 9.26
CA PHE A 80 -0.22 -17.78 9.11
C PHE A 80 0.62 -17.61 10.37
N GLY A 81 0.10 -16.97 11.43
CA GLY A 81 0.82 -16.69 12.67
C GLY A 81 1.74 -15.45 12.61
N TYR A 82 2.38 -15.15 13.74
CA TYR A 82 3.17 -13.91 13.93
C TYR A 82 4.57 -13.96 13.34
N ALA A 83 5.01 -12.81 12.81
CA ALA A 83 6.41 -12.54 12.51
C ALA A 83 7.19 -12.10 13.77
N LYS A 84 7.66 -13.08 14.57
CA LYS A 84 8.32 -12.81 15.87
C LYS A 84 9.75 -12.31 15.71
N THR A 85 10.48 -12.81 14.71
CA THR A 85 11.88 -12.42 14.47
C THR A 85 11.98 -11.36 13.39
N ILE A 86 13.11 -10.63 13.34
CA ILE A 86 13.41 -9.70 12.23
C ILE A 86 13.36 -10.43 10.88
N THR A 87 13.85 -11.68 10.83
CA THR A 87 13.80 -12.52 9.63
C THR A 87 12.37 -12.80 9.19
N ASP A 88 11.46 -13.08 10.13
CA ASP A 88 10.06 -13.31 9.82
C ASP A 88 9.38 -12.02 9.36
N LYS A 89 9.69 -10.87 9.99
CA LYS A 89 9.17 -9.58 9.56
C LYS A 89 9.61 -9.25 8.13
N LYS A 90 10.87 -9.51 7.77
CA LYS A 90 11.36 -9.38 6.38
C LYS A 90 10.57 -10.26 5.41
N LYS A 91 10.35 -11.53 5.74
CA LYS A 91 9.56 -12.45 4.92
C LYS A 91 8.11 -11.98 4.78
N LEU A 92 7.53 -11.42 5.84
CA LEU A 92 6.17 -10.88 5.83
C LEU A 92 6.06 -9.66 4.92
N LEU A 93 7.05 -8.76 4.93
CA LEU A 93 7.10 -7.62 4.01
C LEU A 93 7.22 -8.07 2.55
N GLN A 94 8.03 -9.09 2.27
CA GLN A 94 8.16 -9.68 0.92
C GLN A 94 6.89 -10.42 0.49
N PHE A 95 6.22 -11.07 1.43
CA PHE A 95 4.93 -11.72 1.20
C PHE A 95 3.87 -10.68 0.83
N ASN A 96 3.79 -9.57 1.56
CA ASN A 96 2.87 -8.47 1.27
C ASN A 96 3.11 -7.83 -0.10
N THR A 97 4.36 -7.61 -0.51
CA THR A 97 4.66 -7.11 -1.87
C THR A 97 4.19 -8.09 -2.94
N GLY A 98 4.34 -9.40 -2.72
CA GLY A 98 3.82 -10.41 -3.65
C GLY A 98 2.28 -10.48 -3.69
N GLN A 99 1.59 -10.08 -2.62
CA GLN A 99 0.13 -9.91 -2.65
C GLN A 99 -0.28 -8.69 -3.46
N GLY A 100 0.44 -7.58 -3.31
CA GLY A 100 0.22 -6.38 -4.13
C GLY A 100 0.37 -6.69 -5.63
N GLU A 101 1.41 -7.46 -5.99
CA GLU A 101 1.62 -7.96 -7.36
C GLU A 101 0.47 -8.84 -7.84
N LEU A 102 0.03 -9.80 -7.03
CA LEU A 102 -1.11 -10.66 -7.35
C LEU A 102 -2.40 -9.86 -7.56
N ALA A 103 -2.62 -8.82 -6.75
CA ALA A 103 -3.78 -7.94 -6.85
C ALA A 103 -3.67 -6.92 -7.99
N GLY A 104 -2.58 -6.93 -8.77
CA GLY A 104 -2.42 -6.09 -9.94
C GLY A 104 -1.94 -4.66 -9.66
N TRP A 105 -1.38 -4.39 -8.48
CA TRP A 105 -0.86 -3.06 -8.12
C TRP A 105 0.51 -2.74 -8.74
N GLY A 106 1.06 -3.65 -9.53
CA GLY A 106 2.36 -3.52 -10.16
C GLY A 106 3.45 -4.34 -9.46
N LYS A 107 4.71 -4.13 -9.85
CA LYS A 107 5.87 -4.94 -9.45
C LYS A 107 6.78 -4.15 -8.52
N TRP A 108 7.09 -4.70 -7.36
CA TRP A 108 7.68 -3.95 -6.26
C TRP A 108 8.91 -4.63 -5.65
N GLU A 109 9.90 -3.84 -5.28
CA GLU A 109 11.14 -4.31 -4.68
C GLU A 109 11.54 -3.44 -3.49
N TRP A 110 11.83 -4.08 -2.36
CA TRP A 110 12.38 -3.39 -1.20
C TRP A 110 13.84 -3.03 -1.45
N LYS A 111 14.12 -1.73 -1.58
CA LYS A 111 15.47 -1.18 -1.69
C LYS A 111 16.15 -1.03 -0.34
N VAL A 112 15.36 -0.70 0.68
CA VAL A 112 15.83 -0.61 2.06
C VAL A 112 14.81 -1.27 2.99
N ILE A 113 15.31 -2.14 3.88
CA ILE A 113 14.56 -2.69 5.02
C ILE A 113 15.46 -2.59 6.25
N ASP A 114 15.35 -1.47 6.97
CA ASP A 114 16.14 -1.19 8.16
C ASP A 114 15.24 -1.12 9.40
N PHE A 115 15.16 -2.24 10.12
CA PHE A 115 14.40 -2.32 11.38
C PHE A 115 15.10 -1.60 12.54
N LYS A 116 16.40 -1.29 12.44
CA LYS A 116 17.12 -0.60 13.50
C LYS A 116 16.77 0.89 13.48
N ASN A 117 16.75 1.47 12.29
CA ASN A 117 16.45 2.89 12.07
C ASN A 117 15.01 3.14 11.62
N ASN A 118 14.16 2.10 11.56
CA ASN A 118 12.78 2.16 11.07
C ASN A 118 12.62 2.82 9.68
N LEU A 119 13.61 2.65 8.81
CA LEU A 119 13.62 3.18 7.45
C LEU A 119 13.32 2.08 6.44
N PHE A 120 12.31 2.31 5.61
CA PHE A 120 11.92 1.39 4.55
C PHE A 120 11.73 2.14 3.24
N ILE A 121 12.29 1.58 2.16
CA ILE A 121 12.16 2.15 0.81
C ILE A 121 11.69 1.05 -0.13
N LEU A 122 10.54 1.26 -0.77
CA LEU A 122 9.97 0.37 -1.77
C LEU A 122 9.99 1.07 -3.12
N SER A 123 10.54 0.44 -4.14
CA SER A 123 10.62 1.00 -5.50
C SER A 123 10.11 0.00 -6.52
N GLY A 124 9.40 0.49 -7.54
CA GLY A 124 8.74 -0.40 -8.46
C GLY A 124 8.03 0.26 -9.62
N TYR A 125 7.38 -0.59 -10.39
CA TYR A 125 6.44 -0.20 -11.42
C TYR A 125 5.04 -0.22 -10.81
N SER A 126 4.30 0.89 -10.91
CA SER A 126 2.92 0.99 -10.43
C SER A 126 1.97 0.97 -11.62
N THR A 127 1.12 -0.06 -11.69
CA THR A 127 0.06 -0.13 -12.71
C THR A 127 -0.93 1.02 -12.51
N TYR A 128 -1.16 1.46 -11.27
CA TYR A 128 -2.02 2.61 -10.96
C TYR A 128 -1.47 3.90 -11.56
N ALA A 129 -0.19 4.22 -11.30
CA ALA A 129 0.44 5.42 -11.83
C ALA A 129 0.54 5.41 -13.37
N GLU A 130 0.76 4.24 -13.97
CA GLU A 130 0.73 4.09 -15.43
C GLU A 130 -0.67 4.36 -16.01
N GLU A 131 -1.71 3.74 -15.45
CA GLU A 131 -3.08 3.92 -15.94
C GLU A 131 -3.55 5.36 -15.74
N TYR A 132 -3.18 5.99 -14.61
CA TYR A 132 -3.42 7.42 -14.39
C TYR A 132 -2.78 8.27 -15.49
N ARG A 133 -1.51 8.01 -15.82
CA ARG A 133 -0.81 8.72 -16.89
C ARG A 133 -1.44 8.51 -18.26
N LYS A 134 -1.85 7.27 -18.56
CA LYS A 134 -2.48 6.90 -19.83
C LYS A 134 -3.80 7.64 -20.04
N ILE A 135 -4.61 7.78 -19.00
CA ILE A 135 -5.93 8.41 -19.09
C ILE A 135 -5.83 9.94 -19.06
N PHE A 136 -4.93 10.51 -18.24
CA PHE A 136 -4.92 11.95 -17.96
C PHE A 136 -3.61 12.68 -18.32
N GLY A 137 -2.67 12.00 -18.99
CA GLY A 137 -1.37 12.57 -19.36
C GLY A 137 -0.39 12.67 -18.20
N ILE A 138 0.69 13.43 -18.40
CA ILE A 138 1.71 13.67 -17.35
C ILE A 138 1.11 14.54 -16.24
N GLN A 139 1.28 14.09 -15.00
CA GLN A 139 0.78 14.79 -13.81
C GLN A 139 1.83 15.71 -13.21
N LYS A 140 1.36 16.77 -12.52
CA LYS A 140 2.22 17.73 -11.81
C LYS A 140 2.67 17.23 -10.44
N HIS A 141 1.96 16.26 -9.88
CA HIS A 141 2.19 15.70 -8.55
C HIS A 141 2.06 14.17 -8.59
N GLN A 142 2.62 13.53 -7.57
CA GLN A 142 2.49 12.10 -7.32
C GLN A 142 1.01 11.73 -7.07
N VAL A 143 0.60 10.54 -7.52
CA VAL A 143 -0.84 10.15 -7.54
C VAL A 143 -1.14 8.85 -6.80
N ASP A 144 -0.13 8.06 -6.41
CA ASP A 144 -0.33 6.72 -5.85
C ASP A 144 -0.56 6.79 -4.32
N HIS A 145 -1.59 7.55 -3.95
CA HIS A 145 -1.94 7.84 -2.57
C HIS A 145 -2.45 6.62 -1.81
N PHE A 146 -3.17 5.73 -2.52
CA PHE A 146 -3.57 4.44 -2.01
C PHE A 146 -2.34 3.56 -1.73
N GLY A 147 -1.39 3.47 -2.67
CA GLY A 147 -0.17 2.67 -2.51
C GLY A 147 0.68 3.12 -1.31
N ARG A 148 0.93 4.41 -1.15
CA ARG A 148 1.67 4.93 0.03
C ARG A 148 0.87 4.72 1.33
N GLY A 149 -0.46 4.85 1.30
CA GLY A 149 -1.33 4.54 2.44
C GLY A 149 -1.19 3.08 2.87
N SER A 150 -1.29 2.17 1.91
CA SER A 150 -1.13 0.73 2.13
C SER A 150 0.26 0.36 2.66
N CYS A 151 1.33 0.98 2.14
CA CYS A 151 2.69 0.78 2.66
C CYS A 151 2.81 1.21 4.12
N ALA A 152 2.30 2.40 4.47
CA ALA A 152 2.32 2.89 5.85
C ALA A 152 1.51 1.99 6.79
N GLY A 153 0.29 1.62 6.39
CA GLY A 153 -0.60 0.78 7.20
C GLY A 153 0.00 -0.59 7.49
N PHE A 154 0.60 -1.23 6.48
CA PHE A 154 1.23 -2.53 6.68
C PHE A 154 2.49 -2.44 7.55
N ILE A 155 3.37 -1.47 7.28
CA ILE A 155 4.61 -1.30 8.05
C ILE A 155 4.31 -0.99 9.50
N GLU A 156 3.36 -0.10 9.80
CA GLU A 156 2.94 0.25 11.15
C GLU A 156 2.60 -0.99 11.99
N GLU A 157 1.86 -1.94 11.42
CA GLU A 157 1.51 -3.20 12.12
C GLU A 157 2.70 -4.17 12.27
N VAL A 158 3.67 -4.13 11.35
CA VAL A 158 4.87 -4.96 11.40
C VAL A 158 5.85 -4.49 12.47
N ILE A 159 6.03 -3.17 12.60
CA ILE A 159 7.00 -2.59 13.55
C ILE A 159 6.38 -2.13 14.87
N GLY A 160 5.06 -1.92 14.92
CA GLY A 160 4.33 -1.54 16.14
C GLY A 160 4.44 -0.06 16.51
N ILE A 161 4.90 0.80 15.60
CA ILE A 161 5.00 2.25 15.80
C ILE A 161 4.36 3.01 14.63
N LYS A 162 3.88 4.22 14.89
CA LYS A 162 3.29 5.07 13.87
C LYS A 162 4.34 5.49 12.84
N VAL A 163 4.01 5.32 11.56
CA VAL A 163 4.86 5.73 10.44
C VAL A 163 4.06 6.57 9.45
N PHE A 164 4.79 7.32 8.63
CA PHE A 164 4.21 7.97 7.46
C PHE A 164 4.95 7.55 6.20
N CYS A 165 4.22 7.50 5.09
CA CYS A 165 4.74 7.12 3.79
C CYS A 165 4.54 8.25 2.79
N VAL A 166 5.64 8.59 2.12
CA VAL A 166 5.72 9.61 1.07
C VAL A 166 6.10 8.92 -0.23
N GLU A 167 5.41 9.27 -1.32
CA GLU A 167 5.82 8.90 -2.67
C GLU A 167 6.92 9.87 -3.14
N THR A 168 8.18 9.42 -3.16
CA THR A 168 9.35 10.24 -3.50
C THR A 168 9.59 10.34 -5.00
N SER A 169 9.10 9.37 -5.77
CA SER A 169 9.13 9.34 -7.24
C SER A 169 7.84 8.71 -7.75
N CYS A 170 7.30 9.20 -8.88
CA CYS A 170 6.07 8.68 -9.47
C CYS A 170 6.17 8.58 -11.00
N MET A 171 5.68 7.48 -11.56
CA MET A 171 5.62 7.30 -13.02
C MET A 171 4.62 8.25 -13.69
N ALA A 172 3.57 8.65 -12.97
CA ALA A 172 2.58 9.58 -13.50
C ALA A 172 3.16 10.98 -13.76
N THR A 173 4.23 11.35 -13.05
CA THR A 173 4.97 12.61 -13.27
C THR A 173 6.11 12.47 -14.30
N GLY A 174 6.09 11.41 -15.11
CA GLY A 174 7.09 11.17 -16.15
C GLY A 174 8.38 10.47 -15.69
N LYS A 175 8.47 10.00 -14.44
CA LYS A 175 9.62 9.20 -13.98
C LYS A 175 9.51 7.76 -14.48
N LYS A 176 10.63 7.01 -14.41
CA LYS A 176 10.69 5.61 -14.85
C LYS A 176 10.04 4.63 -13.87
N LYS A 177 10.01 4.98 -12.58
CA LYS A 177 9.54 4.11 -11.49
C LYS A 177 8.87 4.96 -10.40
N CYS A 178 8.00 4.32 -9.64
CA CYS A 178 7.50 4.87 -8.38
C CYS A 178 8.41 4.46 -7.23
N GLU A 179 8.52 5.31 -6.22
CA GLU A 179 9.27 5.02 -4.99
C GLU A 179 8.51 5.56 -3.79
N PHE A 180 8.46 4.75 -2.74
CA PHE A 180 7.84 5.05 -1.47
C PHE A 180 8.88 5.00 -0.36
N MET A 181 8.96 6.07 0.42
CA MET A 181 9.79 6.14 1.62
C MET A 181 8.89 6.10 2.84
N ILE A 182 9.20 5.22 3.78
CA ILE A 182 8.48 5.02 5.03
C ILE A 182 9.47 5.17 6.19
N LYS A 183 9.12 6.05 7.13
CA LYS A 183 9.84 6.24 8.39
C LYS A 183 8.89 6.74 9.49
N PRO A 184 9.29 6.72 10.78
CA PRO A 184 8.48 7.23 11.87
C PRO A 184 7.95 8.64 11.61
N VAL A 185 6.75 8.94 12.10
CA VAL A 185 6.11 10.25 11.90
C VAL A 185 7.04 11.38 12.37
N GLU A 186 7.77 11.16 13.47
CA GLU A 186 8.55 12.21 14.13
C GLU A 186 9.89 12.52 13.43
N GLU A 187 10.28 11.69 12.47
CA GLU A 187 11.44 11.94 11.62
C GLU A 187 11.11 12.76 10.38
N TRP A 188 9.83 13.05 10.13
CA TRP A 188 9.41 13.96 9.08
C TRP A 188 9.39 15.39 9.57
N ASN A 189 9.82 16.31 8.71
CA ASN A 189 9.80 17.74 8.99
C ASN A 189 9.51 18.55 7.73
N ASP A 190 9.09 19.81 7.91
CA ASP A 190 8.65 20.68 6.81
C ASP A 190 9.75 21.12 5.84
N LYS A 191 11.02 20.75 6.09
CA LYS A 191 12.11 20.91 5.11
C LYS A 191 12.06 19.84 4.02
N ASP A 192 11.38 18.71 4.27
CA ASP A 192 11.12 17.70 3.25
C ASP A 192 9.92 18.15 2.38
N SER A 193 10.21 18.52 1.13
CA SER A 193 9.21 19.05 0.21
C SER A 193 8.14 18.03 -0.16
N ASN A 194 8.50 16.75 -0.28
CA ASN A 194 7.54 15.70 -0.59
C ASN A 194 6.62 15.44 0.62
N TYR A 195 7.17 15.41 1.83
CA TYR A 195 6.37 15.33 3.05
C TYR A 195 5.42 16.50 3.19
N LYS A 196 5.91 17.74 3.04
CA LYS A 196 5.08 18.95 3.15
C LYS A 196 3.93 18.95 2.13
N ALA A 197 4.18 18.44 0.93
CA ALA A 197 3.18 18.33 -0.13
C ALA A 197 2.13 17.23 0.18
N GLN A 198 2.55 16.12 0.78
CA GLN A 198 1.72 14.91 0.90
C GLN A 198 1.14 14.66 2.29
N ARG A 199 1.56 15.41 3.32
CA ARG A 199 1.05 15.28 4.69
C ARG A 199 -0.47 15.45 4.72
N THR A 200 -1.14 14.51 5.38
CA THR A 200 -2.59 14.56 5.57
C THR A 200 -2.92 15.41 6.82
N LYS A 201 -4.12 16.00 6.86
CA LYS A 201 -4.54 16.84 8.01
C LYS A 201 -4.59 16.04 9.32
N ASP A 202 -4.83 14.73 9.21
CA ASP A 202 -5.26 13.88 10.31
C ASP A 202 -4.15 13.10 11.01
N ILE A 203 -2.98 12.96 10.38
CA ILE A 203 -1.80 12.39 11.06
C ILE A 203 -1.27 13.36 12.11
N VAL A 204 -1.53 14.67 11.93
CA VAL A 204 -1.20 15.72 12.90
C VAL A 204 -2.34 15.97 13.89
N SER A 205 -3.60 15.66 13.55
CA SER A 205 -4.77 15.98 14.40
C SER A 205 -5.52 14.78 14.98
N GLY A 206 -5.06 13.55 14.74
CA GLY A 206 -5.61 12.36 15.39
C GLY A 206 -7.08 12.14 15.04
N ILE A 207 -7.36 11.65 13.83
CA ILE A 207 -8.66 11.01 13.57
C ILE A 207 -8.88 9.98 14.69
N LYS A 208 -9.92 10.25 15.51
CA LYS A 208 -10.56 9.23 16.31
C LYS A 208 -11.01 8.17 15.33
N ASP A 209 -10.44 6.98 15.49
CA ASP A 209 -10.78 5.75 14.81
C ASP A 209 -12.26 5.76 14.36
N ILE A 210 -12.52 6.03 13.08
CA ILE A 210 -13.90 6.13 12.54
C ILE A 210 -14.61 4.78 12.70
N SER A 211 -13.85 3.69 12.90
CA SER A 211 -14.35 2.37 13.27
C SER A 211 -15.11 2.32 14.61
N LYS A 212 -14.98 3.34 15.46
CA LYS A 212 -15.78 3.49 16.69
C LYS A 212 -17.02 4.40 16.51
N SER A 213 -17.16 4.99 15.33
CA SER A 213 -18.22 5.96 15.01
C SER A 213 -19.30 5.39 14.07
N LEU A 214 -19.13 4.13 13.64
CA LEU A 214 -20.05 3.30 12.87
C LEU A 214 -20.40 2.07 13.69
#